data_AF-A0A354J7U3-F1
#
_entry.id   AF-A0A354J7U3-F1
#
_cell.length_a   1.000
_cell.length_b   1.000
_cell.length_c   1.000
_cell.angle_alpha   90.00
_cell.angle_beta   90.00
_cell.angle_gamma   90.00
#
_symmetry.space_group_name_H-M   'P 1'
#
loop_
_entity.id
_entity.type
_entity.pdbx_description
1 polymer ?
#
loop_
_entity_poly.entity_id
_entity_poly.type
_entity_poly.pdbx_seq_one_letter_code
_entity_poly.pdbx_strand_id
1 'polypeptide(L)'
;MKETESQKARIRERYKGVDLDELDVIPAIAQEDFYDSINKKRVAVYARVSTDDPRQTSSYELQKNHYKDLVSRHPNWNLVDIYADEGISGTSLQHRDAFISMIKDCQGGKIDLIVTKSVARFARNILDCIGYVRQLAAMQPPVGVFFETENIYTLNSNSEMLLSFMATMAQEESHNKSEIMNSSIEMRFRRGIFLTPPLLGYDLDEDGNLVINENEAETVRLIFFMYLYGYTCAQIADTLTKLGRRTKKNNTSWSPGSILQVLQNERHCGDVLARKTWTPNYLDHKSKKNRQNRNQYRKRNHHEPIISRDDFIAVQHLISNARYGNKGILPELQVIRDGVLKGFVSVNPRWVGFGADDYRAASDSVDDNGDKLEAERFQIEAQSGDFDLRGYEIARSQFFDTARKICITLSSDGIVFSTECIRKFNKALFIEMLVQPNEHLLVVRPCTKETRTAIRWANLNEGQYYSRTVSCAAYIKTLYELFGWKSGCKYRVRGIFKQKDNEAVVIFNMKETEIFIPQDTLDSARVEAMTDDLLPNDVRPFTIGPKKDIMAYPSSWANTFGSNFYRHAQARELATFYSQGIWNVNEEGQPFCDSQVLNVTDSAVVGSKIKQIISNIEQETVGDGE
;
A
#
# COMPACT_ATOMS: atom_id res chain seq x y z
N MET A 1 -14.96 45.00 -29.79
CA MET A 1 -14.80 44.02 -30.90
C MET A 1 -13.40 43.40 -30.92
N LYS A 2 -12.31 44.18 -31.04
CA LYS A 2 -10.93 43.64 -31.03
C LYS A 2 -10.57 42.83 -29.77
N GLU A 3 -11.01 43.29 -28.60
CA GLU A 3 -10.74 42.63 -27.31
C GLU A 3 -11.47 41.28 -27.18
N THR A 4 -12.72 41.21 -27.66
CA THR A 4 -13.52 39.99 -27.67
C THR A 4 -13.01 38.93 -28.67
N GLU A 5 -12.45 39.36 -29.81
CA GLU A 5 -11.80 38.45 -30.76
C GLU A 5 -10.46 37.92 -30.24
N SER A 6 -9.66 38.78 -29.61
CA SER A 6 -8.42 38.39 -28.92
C SER A 6 -8.69 37.35 -27.82
N GLN A 7 -9.71 37.58 -27.00
CA GLN A 7 -10.13 36.64 -25.95
C GLN A 7 -10.57 35.28 -26.54
N LYS A 8 -11.33 35.28 -27.64
CA LYS A 8 -11.72 34.04 -28.35
C LYS A 8 -10.52 33.30 -28.96
N ALA A 9 -9.53 34.02 -29.47
CA ALA A 9 -8.30 33.43 -30.00
C ALA A 9 -7.47 32.75 -28.90
N ARG A 10 -7.27 33.42 -27.75
CA ARG A 10 -6.60 32.86 -26.56
C ARG A 10 -7.28 31.59 -26.05
N ILE A 11 -8.62 31.59 -25.99
CA ILE A 11 -9.40 30.39 -25.63
C ILE A 11 -9.15 29.24 -26.62
N ARG A 12 -9.19 29.51 -27.94
CA ARG A 12 -8.95 28.46 -28.95
C ARG A 12 -7.54 27.87 -28.84
N GLU A 13 -6.54 28.71 -28.57
CA GLU A 13 -5.17 28.28 -28.39
C GLU A 13 -5.01 27.38 -27.15
N ARG A 14 -5.60 27.77 -26.01
CA ARG A 14 -5.62 26.93 -24.80
C ARG A 14 -6.24 25.54 -25.04
N TYR A 15 -7.23 25.44 -25.92
CA TYR A 15 -7.91 24.17 -26.23
C TYR A 15 -7.22 23.30 -27.29
N LYS A 16 -6.12 23.79 -27.90
CA LYS A 16 -5.22 22.94 -28.70
C LYS A 16 -4.52 21.89 -27.82
N GLY A 17 -4.38 22.16 -26.52
CA GLY A 17 -3.76 21.26 -25.56
C GLY A 17 -2.24 21.37 -25.53
N VAL A 18 -1.62 20.63 -24.60
CA VAL A 18 -0.17 20.41 -24.56
C VAL A 18 0.22 19.09 -25.22
N ASP A 19 1.50 18.95 -25.51
CA ASP A 19 2.08 17.68 -25.94
C ASP A 19 1.76 16.57 -24.92
N LEU A 20 1.40 15.39 -25.43
CA LEU A 20 1.02 14.25 -24.59
C LEU A 20 2.21 13.71 -23.80
N ASP A 21 3.43 13.89 -24.32
CA ASP A 21 4.66 13.45 -23.66
C ASP A 21 5.01 14.29 -22.41
N GLU A 22 4.43 15.48 -22.27
CA GLU A 22 4.56 16.31 -21.05
C GLU A 22 3.61 15.90 -19.91
N LEU A 23 2.71 14.95 -20.18
CA LEU A 23 1.61 14.57 -19.30
C LEU A 23 1.82 13.18 -18.69
N ASP A 24 2.12 13.14 -17.39
CA ASP A 24 2.19 11.90 -16.62
C ASP A 24 0.77 11.36 -16.39
N VAL A 25 0.39 10.27 -17.07
CA VAL A 25 -0.91 9.59 -16.87
C VAL A 25 -0.76 8.48 -15.84
N ILE A 26 -1.50 8.58 -14.74
CA ILE A 26 -1.65 7.51 -13.76
C ILE A 26 -2.93 6.73 -14.14
N PRO A 27 -2.80 5.53 -14.73
CA PRO A 27 -3.95 4.80 -15.25
C PRO A 27 -4.89 4.36 -14.13
N ALA A 28 -6.18 4.26 -14.45
CA ALA A 28 -7.13 3.54 -13.61
C ALA A 28 -6.76 2.06 -13.53
N ILE A 29 -7.01 1.43 -12.38
CA ILE A 29 -6.99 -0.03 -12.28
C ILE A 29 -8.05 -0.55 -13.24
N ALA A 30 -7.65 -1.48 -14.12
CA ALA A 30 -8.57 -2.10 -15.07
C ALA A 30 -9.74 -2.74 -14.33
N GLN A 31 -10.96 -2.45 -14.78
CA GLN A 31 -12.15 -3.15 -14.29
C GLN A 31 -12.12 -4.58 -14.82
N GLU A 32 -12.59 -5.56 -14.03
CA GLU A 32 -12.66 -6.97 -14.46
C GLU A 32 -13.42 -7.07 -15.80
N ASP A 33 -12.77 -7.64 -16.82
CA ASP A 33 -13.42 -7.99 -18.08
C ASP A 33 -14.13 -9.34 -17.92
N PHE A 34 -15.35 -9.44 -18.41
CA PHE A 34 -16.21 -10.62 -18.35
C PHE A 34 -15.57 -11.88 -18.97
N TYR A 35 -14.72 -11.69 -19.98
CA TYR A 35 -14.02 -12.78 -20.67
C TYR A 35 -12.66 -13.10 -20.04
N ASP A 36 -12.22 -12.35 -19.02
CA ASP A 36 -10.91 -12.58 -18.41
C ASP A 36 -10.96 -13.84 -17.55
N SER A 37 -10.34 -14.88 -18.10
CA SER A 37 -10.40 -16.30 -17.71
C SER A 37 -9.73 -16.66 -16.38
N ILE A 38 -9.62 -15.72 -15.43
CA ILE A 38 -8.77 -15.91 -14.24
C ILE A 38 -9.59 -16.26 -12.98
N ASN A 39 -10.84 -15.80 -12.85
CA ASN A 39 -11.63 -15.95 -11.61
C ASN A 39 -12.81 -16.92 -11.78
N LYS A 40 -12.94 -17.91 -10.89
CA LYS A 40 -14.12 -18.79 -10.77
C LYS A 40 -15.36 -17.96 -10.39
N LYS A 41 -16.49 -18.15 -11.06
CA LYS A 41 -17.77 -17.46 -10.81
C LYS A 41 -18.89 -18.46 -10.52
N ARG A 42 -19.71 -18.19 -9.50
CA ARG A 42 -20.92 -18.97 -9.18
C ARG A 42 -22.10 -18.41 -9.96
N VAL A 43 -22.62 -19.18 -10.90
CA VAL A 43 -23.57 -18.74 -11.91
C VAL A 43 -24.95 -19.28 -11.62
N ALA A 44 -25.94 -18.38 -11.55
CA ALA A 44 -27.35 -18.72 -11.55
C ALA A 44 -27.94 -18.43 -12.93
N VAL A 45 -28.83 -19.29 -13.41
CA VAL A 45 -29.59 -19.04 -14.64
C VAL A 45 -31.00 -18.66 -14.25
N TYR A 46 -31.53 -17.58 -14.81
CA TYR A 46 -32.92 -17.20 -14.64
C TYR A 46 -33.71 -17.37 -15.94
N ALA A 47 -34.74 -18.21 -15.88
CA ALA A 47 -35.64 -18.49 -16.98
C ALA A 47 -37.10 -18.19 -16.59
N ARG A 48 -37.88 -17.71 -17.56
CA ARG A 48 -39.32 -17.53 -17.43
C ARG A 48 -40.00 -18.27 -18.56
N VAL A 49 -40.83 -19.27 -18.25
CA VAL A 49 -41.49 -20.13 -19.24
C VAL A 49 -43.01 -19.99 -19.19
N SER A 50 -43.64 -20.14 -20.35
CA SER A 50 -45.10 -20.16 -20.48
C SER A 50 -45.55 -21.61 -20.59
N THR A 51 -46.39 -22.06 -19.66
CA THR A 51 -46.71 -23.48 -19.46
C THR A 51 -48.22 -23.68 -19.52
N ASP A 52 -48.85 -23.36 -20.66
CA ASP A 52 -50.30 -23.59 -20.86
C ASP A 52 -50.62 -24.78 -21.80
N ASP A 53 -49.63 -25.37 -22.49
CA ASP A 53 -49.83 -26.54 -23.38
C ASP A 53 -48.72 -27.60 -23.12
N PRO A 54 -49.06 -28.90 -22.91
CA PRO A 54 -48.08 -29.99 -22.74
C PRO A 54 -47.06 -30.13 -23.88
N ARG A 55 -47.35 -29.59 -25.08
CA ARG A 55 -46.39 -29.51 -26.20
C ARG A 55 -45.27 -28.48 -26.00
N GLN A 56 -45.39 -27.58 -25.02
CA GLN A 56 -44.38 -26.58 -24.63
C GLN A 56 -43.38 -27.11 -23.58
N THR A 57 -43.64 -28.28 -22.96
CA THR A 57 -42.73 -28.89 -21.94
C THR A 57 -41.34 -29.20 -22.53
N SER A 58 -41.27 -29.53 -23.83
CA SER A 58 -40.01 -29.70 -24.56
C SER A 58 -39.20 -28.39 -24.68
N SER A 59 -39.84 -27.23 -24.69
CA SER A 59 -39.21 -25.91 -24.79
C SER A 59 -38.49 -25.50 -23.50
N TYR A 60 -38.98 -25.96 -22.33
CA TYR A 60 -38.35 -25.71 -21.04
C TYR A 60 -37.09 -26.57 -20.85
N GLU A 61 -37.18 -27.87 -21.11
CA GLU A 61 -36.04 -28.78 -21.03
C GLU A 61 -34.95 -28.39 -22.05
N LEU A 62 -35.33 -27.92 -23.24
CA LEU A 62 -34.39 -27.39 -24.23
C LEU A 62 -33.65 -26.13 -23.73
N GLN A 63 -34.36 -25.21 -23.05
CA GLN A 63 -33.74 -24.02 -22.44
C GLN A 63 -32.80 -24.38 -21.29
N LYS A 64 -33.18 -25.37 -20.48
CA LYS A 64 -32.35 -25.88 -19.38
C LYS A 64 -31.06 -26.51 -19.93
N ASN A 65 -31.16 -27.32 -20.97
CA ASN A 65 -30.01 -27.92 -21.63
C ASN A 65 -29.12 -26.87 -22.30
N HIS A 66 -29.70 -25.89 -23.00
CA HIS A 66 -28.96 -24.77 -23.59
C HIS A 66 -28.11 -24.03 -22.55
N TYR A 67 -28.68 -23.69 -21.39
CA TYR A 67 -27.93 -22.96 -20.36
C TYR A 67 -26.93 -23.84 -19.60
N LYS A 68 -27.21 -25.14 -19.41
CA LYS A 68 -26.22 -26.09 -18.90
C LYS A 68 -25.01 -26.19 -19.84
N ASP A 69 -25.27 -26.31 -21.14
CA ASP A 69 -24.22 -26.35 -22.14
C ASP A 69 -23.43 -25.03 -22.17
N LEU A 70 -24.12 -23.89 -22.14
CA LEU A 70 -23.49 -22.57 -22.09
C LEU A 70 -22.55 -22.44 -20.89
N VAL A 71 -23.01 -22.80 -19.69
CA VAL A 71 -22.17 -22.76 -18.49
C VAL A 71 -21.00 -23.74 -18.59
N SER A 72 -21.20 -24.95 -19.12
CA SER A 72 -20.15 -25.96 -19.28
C SER A 72 -19.03 -25.55 -20.25
N ARG A 73 -19.34 -24.70 -21.24
CA ARG A 73 -18.35 -24.16 -22.19
C ARG A 73 -17.45 -23.09 -21.57
N HIS A 74 -17.76 -22.61 -20.36
CA HIS A 74 -16.95 -21.65 -19.62
C HIS A 74 -16.26 -22.36 -18.43
N PRO A 75 -14.96 -22.68 -18.52
CA PRO A 75 -14.24 -23.50 -17.51
C PRO A 75 -14.28 -22.95 -16.08
N ASN A 76 -14.48 -21.64 -15.94
CA ASN A 76 -14.50 -20.94 -14.65
C ASN A 76 -15.91 -20.69 -14.12
N TRP A 77 -16.95 -21.19 -14.78
CA TRP A 77 -18.32 -21.01 -14.31
C TRP A 77 -18.81 -22.26 -13.57
N ASN A 78 -19.32 -22.06 -12.37
CA ASN A 78 -19.95 -23.10 -11.57
C ASN A 78 -21.46 -22.83 -11.49
N LEU A 79 -22.27 -23.68 -12.14
CA LEU A 79 -23.72 -23.56 -12.10
C LEU A 79 -24.24 -23.84 -10.69
N VAL A 80 -24.79 -22.81 -10.03
CA VAL A 80 -25.42 -22.92 -8.71
C VAL A 80 -26.80 -23.55 -8.85
N ASP A 81 -27.68 -22.93 -9.65
CA ASP A 81 -29.02 -23.44 -9.94
C ASP A 81 -29.63 -22.74 -11.18
N ILE A 82 -30.70 -23.32 -11.69
CA ILE A 82 -31.56 -22.76 -12.74
C ILE A 82 -32.90 -22.39 -12.11
N TYR A 83 -33.09 -21.10 -11.86
CA TYR A 83 -34.30 -20.53 -11.29
C TYR A 83 -35.32 -20.29 -12.40
N ALA A 84 -36.42 -21.05 -12.38
CA ALA A 84 -37.46 -20.99 -13.39
C ALA A 84 -38.83 -20.64 -12.80
N ASP A 85 -39.48 -19.61 -13.36
CA ASP A 85 -40.89 -19.30 -13.07
C ASP A 85 -41.78 -19.87 -14.20
N GLU A 86 -42.74 -20.74 -13.85
CA GLU A 86 -43.68 -21.42 -14.76
C GLU A 86 -45.07 -20.75 -14.80
N GLY A 87 -45.84 -20.96 -15.88
CA GLY A 87 -47.27 -20.62 -15.93
C GLY A 87 -47.64 -19.14 -16.13
N ILE A 88 -46.71 -18.31 -16.62
CA ILE A 88 -47.01 -16.88 -16.84
C ILE A 88 -47.54 -16.67 -18.26
N SER A 89 -48.83 -16.98 -18.46
CA SER A 89 -49.61 -16.54 -19.61
C SER A 89 -49.72 -15.02 -19.63
N GLY A 90 -49.96 -14.41 -20.80
CA GLY A 90 -50.00 -12.96 -21.01
C GLY A 90 -51.03 -12.18 -20.18
N THR A 91 -51.81 -12.85 -19.30
CA THR A 91 -52.89 -12.25 -18.52
C THR A 91 -52.94 -12.67 -17.05
N SER A 92 -52.09 -13.58 -16.55
CA SER A 92 -52.06 -13.94 -15.12
C SER A 92 -50.93 -13.21 -14.37
N LEU A 93 -51.34 -12.34 -13.45
CA LEU A 93 -50.52 -11.52 -12.58
C LEU A 93 -50.36 -12.24 -11.22
N GLN A 94 -49.17 -12.76 -10.87
CA GLN A 94 -48.42 -12.28 -9.68
C GLN A 94 -47.26 -13.11 -9.09
N HIS A 95 -46.96 -14.37 -9.45
CA HIS A 95 -45.96 -15.13 -8.68
C HIS A 95 -44.61 -15.29 -9.40
N ARG A 96 -43.53 -14.70 -8.85
CA ARG A 96 -42.12 -14.80 -9.32
C ARG A 96 -41.24 -15.41 -8.23
N ASP A 97 -41.66 -16.54 -7.69
CA ASP A 97 -41.07 -17.09 -6.48
C ASP A 97 -39.62 -17.57 -6.74
N ALA A 98 -39.32 -18.07 -7.95
CA ALA A 98 -37.96 -18.47 -8.32
C ALA A 98 -37.05 -17.25 -8.50
N PHE A 99 -37.55 -16.16 -9.09
CA PHE A 99 -36.80 -14.90 -9.16
C PHE A 99 -36.48 -14.33 -7.78
N ILE A 100 -37.46 -14.31 -6.87
CA ILE A 100 -37.26 -13.82 -5.50
C ILE A 100 -36.26 -14.70 -4.74
N SER A 101 -36.35 -16.03 -4.90
CA SER A 101 -35.39 -16.97 -4.33
C SER A 101 -33.97 -16.72 -4.83
N MET A 102 -33.80 -16.53 -6.15
CA MET A 102 -32.51 -16.19 -6.75
C MET A 102 -31.92 -14.90 -6.16
N ILE A 103 -32.71 -13.84 -6.04
CA ILE A 103 -32.25 -12.57 -5.45
C ILE A 103 -31.84 -12.76 -3.98
N LYS A 104 -32.56 -13.60 -3.22
CA LYS A 104 -32.19 -13.93 -1.85
C LYS A 104 -30.88 -14.72 -1.77
N ASP A 105 -30.63 -15.65 -2.69
CA ASP A 105 -29.37 -16.37 -2.78
C ASP A 105 -28.21 -15.46 -3.20
N CYS A 106 -28.46 -14.44 -4.03
CA CYS A 106 -27.50 -13.36 -4.31
C CYS A 106 -27.17 -12.58 -3.02
N GLN A 107 -28.19 -12.20 -2.24
CA GLN A 107 -28.01 -11.52 -0.94
C GLN A 107 -27.28 -12.37 0.09
N GLY A 108 -27.47 -13.69 0.06
CA GLY A 108 -26.73 -14.66 0.86
C GLY A 108 -25.30 -14.92 0.38
N GLY A 109 -24.87 -14.20 -0.67
CA GLY A 109 -23.53 -14.33 -1.24
C GLY A 109 -23.27 -15.70 -1.83
N LYS A 110 -24.26 -16.38 -2.41
CA LYS A 110 -24.13 -17.70 -3.07
C LYS A 110 -23.95 -17.61 -4.59
N ILE A 111 -24.32 -16.48 -5.19
CA ILE A 111 -24.32 -16.25 -6.64
C ILE A 111 -23.48 -15.02 -6.93
N ASP A 112 -22.61 -15.10 -7.94
CA ASP A 112 -21.76 -14.01 -8.43
C ASP A 112 -22.23 -13.48 -9.78
N LEU A 113 -22.93 -14.31 -10.57
CA LEU A 113 -23.40 -14.00 -11.91
C LEU A 113 -24.80 -14.57 -12.14
N ILE A 114 -25.70 -13.75 -12.66
CA ILE A 114 -27.00 -14.18 -13.17
C ILE A 114 -26.94 -14.19 -14.70
N VAL A 115 -27.33 -15.29 -15.33
CA VAL A 115 -27.48 -15.40 -16.79
C VAL A 115 -28.96 -15.47 -17.12
N THR A 116 -29.42 -14.62 -18.04
CA THR A 116 -30.81 -14.64 -18.50
C THR A 116 -30.92 -14.28 -19.97
N LYS A 117 -32.00 -14.74 -20.61
CA LYS A 117 -32.17 -14.61 -22.06
C LYS A 117 -32.24 -13.16 -22.51
N SER A 118 -32.99 -12.31 -21.82
CA SER A 118 -33.18 -10.92 -22.21
C SER A 118 -33.68 -10.02 -21.08
N VAL A 119 -33.62 -8.71 -21.27
CA VAL A 119 -34.11 -7.70 -20.30
C VAL A 119 -35.59 -7.92 -19.97
N ALA A 120 -36.40 -8.21 -20.99
CA ALA A 120 -37.84 -8.47 -20.85
C ALA A 120 -38.15 -9.77 -20.08
N ARG A 121 -37.20 -10.71 -19.98
CA ARG A 121 -37.34 -11.90 -19.14
C ARG A 121 -36.99 -11.59 -17.70
N PHE A 122 -36.00 -10.74 -17.46
CA PHE A 122 -35.50 -10.40 -16.14
C PHE A 122 -36.44 -9.49 -15.33
N ALA A 123 -37.11 -8.51 -15.95
CA ALA A 123 -38.02 -7.60 -15.26
C ALA A 123 -39.28 -7.26 -16.08
N ARG A 124 -40.33 -6.78 -15.40
CA ARG A 124 -41.63 -6.44 -16.01
C ARG A 124 -41.59 -5.13 -16.80
N ASN A 125 -40.82 -4.17 -16.30
CA ASN A 125 -40.58 -2.91 -16.97
C ASN A 125 -39.08 -2.56 -16.84
N ILE A 126 -38.64 -1.60 -17.65
CA ILE A 126 -37.24 -1.24 -17.73
C ILE A 126 -36.71 -0.60 -16.43
N LEU A 127 -37.57 0.14 -15.71
CA LEU A 127 -37.21 0.79 -14.43
C LEU A 127 -36.94 -0.25 -13.34
N ASP A 128 -37.76 -1.29 -13.25
CA ASP A 128 -37.59 -2.42 -12.35
C ASP A 128 -36.28 -3.15 -12.67
N CYS A 129 -35.98 -3.36 -13.96
CA CYS A 129 -34.72 -3.95 -14.39
C CYS A 129 -33.52 -3.16 -13.87
N ILE A 130 -33.53 -1.84 -14.11
CA ILE A 130 -32.47 -0.93 -13.66
C ILE A 130 -32.33 -0.95 -12.13
N GLY A 131 -33.45 -0.97 -11.41
CA GLY A 131 -33.50 -1.05 -9.95
C GLY A 131 -32.79 -2.30 -9.41
N TYR A 132 -33.16 -3.48 -9.91
CA TYR A 132 -32.55 -4.75 -9.49
C TYR A 132 -31.07 -4.84 -9.89
N VAL A 133 -30.71 -4.42 -11.10
CA VAL A 133 -29.32 -4.44 -11.56
C VAL A 133 -28.44 -3.55 -10.68
N ARG A 134 -28.89 -2.34 -10.34
CA ARG A 134 -28.17 -1.44 -9.42
C ARG A 134 -28.04 -2.01 -8.01
N GLN A 135 -29.11 -2.63 -7.52
CA GLN A 135 -29.10 -3.28 -6.21
C GLN A 135 -28.06 -4.41 -6.15
N LEU A 136 -27.99 -5.25 -7.19
CA LEU A 136 -27.04 -6.37 -7.31
C LEU A 136 -25.60 -5.88 -7.47
N ALA A 137 -25.36 -4.85 -8.29
CA ALA A 137 -24.04 -4.25 -8.49
C ALA A 137 -23.50 -3.53 -7.23
N ALA A 138 -24.38 -3.07 -6.33
CA ALA A 138 -24.00 -2.43 -5.08
C ALA A 138 -23.63 -3.41 -3.94
N MET A 139 -23.79 -4.72 -4.15
CA MET A 139 -23.45 -5.75 -3.16
C MET A 139 -21.93 -5.89 -2.97
N GLN A 140 -21.52 -6.51 -1.87
CA GLN A 140 -20.11 -6.85 -1.60
C GLN A 140 -19.99 -8.34 -1.28
N PRO A 141 -19.49 -9.18 -2.21
CA PRO A 141 -19.04 -8.84 -3.57
C PRO A 141 -20.19 -8.45 -4.53
N PRO A 142 -19.92 -7.69 -5.61
CA PRO A 142 -20.96 -7.28 -6.57
C PRO A 142 -21.46 -8.47 -7.40
N VAL A 143 -22.77 -8.52 -7.66
CA VAL A 143 -23.38 -9.55 -8.51
C VAL A 143 -23.72 -8.96 -9.87
N GLY A 144 -23.24 -9.60 -10.94
CA GLY A 144 -23.48 -9.15 -12.31
C GLY A 144 -24.64 -9.89 -12.98
N VAL A 145 -25.28 -9.27 -13.97
CA VAL A 145 -26.33 -9.88 -14.79
C VAL A 145 -25.86 -9.88 -16.25
N PHE A 146 -25.93 -11.04 -16.90
CA PHE A 146 -25.67 -11.21 -18.32
C PHE A 146 -26.98 -11.44 -19.08
N PHE A 147 -27.28 -10.54 -20.00
CA PHE A 147 -28.40 -10.60 -20.92
C PHE A 147 -27.92 -11.14 -22.26
N GLU A 148 -28.32 -12.38 -22.59
CA GLU A 148 -27.81 -13.11 -23.75
C GLU A 148 -28.23 -12.47 -25.08
N THR A 149 -29.50 -12.07 -25.24
CA THR A 149 -30.03 -11.52 -26.50
C THR A 149 -29.40 -10.17 -26.81
N GLU A 150 -29.26 -9.32 -25.81
CA GLU A 150 -28.68 -7.99 -25.93
C GLU A 150 -27.15 -7.99 -25.82
N ASN A 151 -26.55 -9.14 -25.47
CA ASN A 151 -25.12 -9.32 -25.22
C ASN A 151 -24.56 -8.29 -24.22
N ILE A 152 -25.27 -8.09 -23.10
CA ILE A 152 -24.95 -7.08 -22.09
C ILE A 152 -24.53 -7.77 -20.81
N TYR A 153 -23.37 -7.40 -20.26
CA TYR A 153 -22.99 -7.75 -18.90
C TYR A 153 -22.97 -6.51 -18.00
N THR A 154 -23.79 -6.48 -16.96
CA THR A 154 -24.09 -5.25 -16.20
C THR A 154 -22.98 -4.72 -15.29
N LEU A 155 -21.84 -5.43 -15.17
CA LEU A 155 -20.66 -4.92 -14.47
C LEU A 155 -19.57 -4.41 -15.43
N ASN A 156 -19.74 -4.56 -16.75
CA ASN A 156 -18.80 -4.03 -17.73
C ASN A 156 -18.90 -2.50 -17.84
N SER A 157 -17.78 -1.87 -18.16
CA SER A 157 -17.64 -0.42 -18.34
C SER A 157 -18.57 0.18 -19.40
N ASN A 158 -18.92 -0.57 -20.47
CA ASN A 158 -19.85 -0.14 -21.53
C ASN A 158 -21.33 -0.46 -21.21
N SER A 159 -21.62 -1.22 -20.16
CA SER A 159 -22.99 -1.62 -19.82
C SER A 159 -23.77 -0.51 -19.13
N GLU A 160 -23.09 0.39 -18.40
CA GLU A 160 -23.71 1.63 -17.90
C GLU A 160 -24.22 2.46 -19.07
N MET A 161 -23.46 2.63 -20.15
CA MET A 161 -23.91 3.40 -21.32
C MET A 161 -25.22 2.86 -21.92
N LEU A 162 -25.38 1.54 -21.97
CA LEU A 162 -26.56 0.89 -22.56
C LEU A 162 -27.76 0.82 -21.59
N LEU A 163 -27.52 0.53 -20.31
CA LEU A 163 -28.50 0.69 -19.23
C LEU A 163 -28.96 2.14 -19.12
N SER A 164 -28.05 3.08 -19.36
CA SER A 164 -28.31 4.50 -19.37
C SER A 164 -29.01 4.96 -20.64
N PHE A 165 -28.77 4.37 -21.79
CA PHE A 165 -29.59 4.57 -22.99
C PHE A 165 -31.04 4.12 -22.74
N MET A 166 -31.23 2.93 -22.14
CA MET A 166 -32.53 2.41 -21.73
C MET A 166 -33.18 3.27 -20.60
N ALA A 167 -32.38 3.82 -19.69
CA ALA A 167 -32.83 4.73 -18.64
C ALA A 167 -33.13 6.13 -19.18
N THR A 168 -32.44 6.60 -20.22
CA THR A 168 -32.63 7.93 -20.83
C THR A 168 -33.96 7.97 -21.59
N MET A 169 -34.35 6.89 -22.26
CA MET A 169 -35.71 6.75 -22.79
C MET A 169 -36.79 6.76 -21.69
N ALA A 170 -36.42 6.48 -20.43
CA ALA A 170 -37.34 6.47 -19.28
C ALA A 170 -37.20 7.71 -18.35
N GLN A 171 -36.11 8.47 -18.45
CA GLN A 171 -35.74 9.63 -17.61
C GLN A 171 -34.83 10.57 -18.41
N GLU A 172 -35.42 11.43 -19.23
CA GLU A 172 -34.76 12.05 -20.39
C GLU A 172 -33.85 13.28 -20.12
N GLU A 173 -33.16 13.45 -18.98
CA GLU A 173 -32.27 14.63 -18.88
C GLU A 173 -31.04 14.55 -17.97
N SER A 174 -31.15 13.96 -16.78
CA SER A 174 -30.08 14.11 -15.76
C SER A 174 -28.86 13.22 -16.00
N HIS A 175 -29.04 12.03 -16.56
CA HIS A 175 -27.93 11.11 -16.82
C HIS A 175 -27.02 11.60 -17.95
N ASN A 176 -27.61 11.96 -19.11
CA ASN A 176 -26.86 12.45 -20.27
C ASN A 176 -26.00 13.67 -19.93
N LYS A 177 -26.51 14.60 -19.12
CA LYS A 177 -25.74 15.78 -18.68
C LYS A 177 -24.50 15.38 -17.87
N SER A 178 -24.60 14.37 -17.00
CA SER A 178 -23.49 13.90 -16.18
C SER A 178 -22.40 13.20 -17.01
N GLU A 179 -22.79 12.33 -17.95
CA GLU A 179 -21.82 11.64 -18.81
C GLU A 179 -21.11 12.58 -19.79
N ILE A 180 -21.85 13.52 -20.38
CA ILE A 180 -21.25 14.54 -21.26
C ILE A 180 -20.28 15.41 -20.45
N MET A 181 -20.64 15.79 -19.23
CA MET A 181 -19.77 16.56 -18.34
C MET A 181 -18.49 15.77 -17.98
N ASN A 182 -18.62 14.51 -17.58
CA ASN A 182 -17.49 13.65 -17.24
C ASN A 182 -16.56 13.40 -18.44
N SER A 183 -17.13 13.16 -19.61
CA SER A 183 -16.38 13.00 -20.87
C SER A 183 -15.66 14.29 -21.26
N SER A 184 -16.31 15.44 -21.08
CA SER A 184 -15.70 16.76 -21.31
C SER A 184 -14.54 17.03 -20.36
N ILE A 185 -14.70 16.71 -19.06
CA ILE A 185 -13.63 16.83 -18.06
C ILE A 185 -12.45 15.92 -18.43
N GLU A 186 -12.73 14.69 -18.84
CA GLU A 186 -11.68 13.74 -19.26
C GLU A 186 -10.92 14.23 -20.49
N MET A 187 -11.63 14.73 -21.51
CA MET A 187 -11.01 15.30 -22.71
C MET A 187 -10.11 16.51 -22.38
N ARG A 188 -10.51 17.35 -21.43
CA ARG A 188 -9.70 18.50 -20.98
C ARG A 188 -8.43 18.04 -20.29
N PHE A 189 -8.54 17.11 -19.34
CA PHE A 189 -7.36 16.61 -18.61
C PHE A 189 -6.39 15.85 -19.51
N ARG A 190 -6.89 15.06 -20.47
CA ARG A 190 -6.06 14.38 -21.47
C ARG A 190 -5.26 15.35 -22.36
N ARG A 191 -5.76 16.58 -22.53
CA ARG A 191 -5.07 17.67 -23.26
C ARG A 191 -4.24 18.57 -22.34
N GLY A 192 -4.07 18.20 -21.07
CA GLY A 192 -3.36 18.98 -20.06
C GLY A 192 -4.03 20.32 -19.69
N ILE A 193 -5.34 20.45 -19.95
CA ILE A 193 -6.12 21.63 -19.59
C ILE A 193 -6.68 21.41 -18.19
N PHE A 194 -6.02 22.00 -17.20
CA PHE A 194 -6.38 21.82 -15.80
C PHE A 194 -7.17 22.98 -15.22
N LEU A 195 -7.92 22.67 -14.17
CA LEU A 195 -8.56 23.67 -13.33
C LEU A 195 -7.57 24.13 -12.26
N THR A 196 -7.35 25.45 -12.19
CA THR A 196 -6.44 26.12 -11.26
C THR A 196 -7.27 26.93 -10.26
N PRO A 197 -7.92 26.31 -9.26
CA PRO A 197 -8.68 27.06 -8.26
C PRO A 197 -7.74 27.98 -7.46
N PRO A 198 -8.26 29.05 -6.81
CA PRO A 198 -7.46 29.96 -6.01
C PRO A 198 -6.55 29.22 -5.03
N LEU A 199 -5.30 29.66 -4.93
CA LEU A 199 -4.24 29.03 -4.15
C LEU A 199 -3.51 30.11 -3.35
N LEU A 200 -3.17 29.82 -2.10
CA LEU A 200 -2.34 30.71 -1.30
C LEU A 200 -0.96 30.87 -1.94
N GLY A 201 -0.44 32.10 -2.02
CA GLY A 201 0.87 32.38 -2.63
C GLY A 201 0.78 32.66 -4.14
N TYR A 202 -0.41 32.53 -4.72
CA TYR A 202 -0.61 32.78 -6.14
C TYR A 202 -1.90 33.56 -6.39
N ASP A 203 -1.86 34.40 -7.42
CA ASP A 203 -3.03 35.02 -8.02
C ASP A 203 -3.30 34.43 -9.41
N LEU A 204 -4.51 34.65 -9.91
CA LEU A 204 -4.91 34.25 -11.24
C LEU A 204 -4.76 35.43 -12.18
N ASP A 205 -4.01 35.25 -13.26
CA ASP A 205 -3.96 36.23 -14.36
C ASP A 205 -5.27 36.21 -15.17
N GLU A 206 -5.36 37.08 -16.18
CA GLU A 206 -6.51 37.17 -17.09
C GLU A 206 -6.80 35.85 -17.85
N ASP A 207 -5.78 35.01 -18.02
CA ASP A 207 -5.88 33.71 -18.68
C ASP A 207 -6.21 32.56 -17.71
N GLY A 208 -6.22 32.83 -16.40
CA GLY A 208 -6.41 31.85 -15.34
C GLY A 208 -5.17 31.01 -15.02
N ASN A 209 -3.98 31.48 -15.38
CA ASN A 209 -2.70 30.91 -14.95
C ASN A 209 -2.33 31.41 -13.55
N LEU A 210 -1.48 30.66 -12.86
CA LEU A 210 -1.02 31.00 -11.52
C LEU A 210 0.24 31.85 -11.62
N VAL A 211 0.16 33.06 -11.07
CA VAL A 211 1.27 34.00 -10.95
C VAL A 211 1.59 34.18 -9.47
N ILE A 212 2.88 34.21 -9.10
CA ILE A 212 3.29 34.32 -7.71
C ILE A 212 2.86 35.68 -7.16
N ASN A 213 2.16 35.64 -6.01
CA ASN A 213 1.94 36.81 -5.18
C ASN A 213 2.99 36.78 -4.07
N GLU A 214 4.02 37.63 -4.17
CA GLU A 214 5.18 37.53 -3.26
C GLU A 214 4.81 37.67 -1.79
N ASN A 215 3.86 38.54 -1.43
CA ASN A 215 3.44 38.69 -0.03
C ASN A 215 2.79 37.39 0.50
N GLU A 216 1.86 36.79 -0.26
CA GLU A 216 1.31 35.49 0.15
C GLU A 216 2.35 34.35 0.05
N ALA A 217 3.27 34.43 -0.91
CA ALA A 217 4.29 33.42 -1.14
C ALA A 217 5.31 33.37 0.00
N GLU A 218 5.66 34.50 0.63
CA GLU A 218 6.47 34.52 1.85
C GLU A 218 5.82 33.69 2.97
N THR A 219 4.49 33.73 3.10
CA THR A 219 3.77 32.90 4.08
C THR A 219 3.89 31.42 3.74
N VAL A 220 3.78 31.06 2.46
CA VAL A 220 3.99 29.68 1.99
C VAL A 220 5.44 29.23 2.26
N ARG A 221 6.44 30.05 1.91
CA ARG A 221 7.87 29.78 2.18
C ARG A 221 8.11 29.56 3.66
N LEU A 222 7.57 30.42 4.53
CA LEU A 222 7.67 30.27 5.97
C LEU A 222 7.08 28.94 6.46
N ILE A 223 5.89 28.54 5.97
CA ILE A 223 5.25 27.27 6.33
C ILE A 223 6.15 26.08 6.00
N PHE A 224 6.68 26.02 4.78
CA PHE A 224 7.54 24.93 4.31
C PHE A 224 8.85 24.89 5.09
N PHE A 225 9.52 26.04 5.25
CA PHE A 225 10.79 26.13 5.97
C PHE A 225 10.65 25.78 7.45
N MET A 226 9.61 26.28 8.15
CA MET A 226 9.36 25.89 9.54
C MET A 226 9.13 24.38 9.66
N TYR A 227 8.39 23.76 8.73
CA TYR A 227 8.17 22.32 8.78
C TYR A 227 9.46 21.52 8.53
N LEU A 228 10.27 21.92 7.54
CA LEU A 228 11.59 21.33 7.28
C LEU A 228 12.55 21.47 8.48
N TYR A 229 12.47 22.58 9.20
CA TYR A 229 13.24 22.83 10.42
C TYR A 229 12.76 22.01 11.64
N GLY A 230 11.62 21.31 11.52
CA GLY A 230 11.11 20.39 12.54
C GLY A 230 9.94 20.93 13.38
N TYR A 231 9.35 22.08 13.03
CA TYR A 231 8.14 22.58 13.70
C TYR A 231 6.91 21.72 13.34
N THR A 232 6.02 21.52 14.30
CA THR A 232 4.74 20.83 14.07
C THR A 232 3.72 21.76 13.41
N CYS A 233 2.74 21.21 12.69
CA CYS A 233 1.67 22.01 12.08
C CYS A 233 0.91 22.89 13.09
N ALA A 234 0.82 22.45 14.36
CA ALA A 234 0.22 23.25 15.43
C ALA A 234 1.08 24.48 15.77
N GLN A 235 2.38 24.29 15.97
CA GLN A 235 3.31 25.39 16.22
C GLN A 235 3.35 26.38 15.06
N ILE A 236 3.34 25.89 13.82
CA ILE A 236 3.31 26.74 12.63
C ILE A 236 2.00 27.55 12.60
N ALA A 237 0.85 26.93 12.86
CA ALA A 237 -0.44 27.63 12.90
C ALA A 237 -0.46 28.72 13.98
N ASP A 238 0.05 28.43 15.18
CA ASP A 238 0.12 29.39 16.28
C ASP A 238 1.04 30.58 15.91
N THR A 239 2.20 30.30 15.28
CA THR A 239 3.12 31.35 14.82
C THR A 239 2.48 32.24 13.77
N LEU A 240 1.83 31.68 12.73
CA LEU A 240 1.18 32.49 11.70
C LEU A 240 0.02 33.33 12.24
N THR A 241 -0.74 32.79 13.19
CA THR A 241 -1.83 33.51 13.85
C THR A 241 -1.30 34.68 14.67
N LYS A 242 -0.17 34.49 15.39
CA LYS A 242 0.51 35.56 16.14
C LYS A 242 1.08 36.65 15.23
N LEU A 243 1.61 36.26 14.06
CA LEU A 243 2.11 37.17 13.04
C LEU A 243 1.00 37.88 12.24
N GLY A 244 -0.28 37.64 12.56
CA GLY A 244 -1.41 38.30 11.88
C GLY A 244 -1.59 37.90 10.41
N ARG A 245 -0.92 36.84 9.94
CA ARG A 245 -0.97 36.41 8.53
C ARG A 245 -2.35 35.87 8.19
N ARG A 246 -2.94 36.34 7.10
CA ARG A 246 -4.27 35.89 6.65
C ARG A 246 -4.19 34.66 5.76
N THR A 247 -5.20 33.81 5.85
CA THR A 247 -5.40 32.72 4.87
C THR A 247 -5.91 33.27 3.54
N LYS A 248 -5.88 32.49 2.45
CA LYS A 248 -6.45 32.90 1.14
C LYS A 248 -7.95 33.28 1.20
N LYS A 249 -8.66 32.82 2.24
CA LYS A 249 -10.06 33.17 2.52
C LYS A 249 -10.22 34.37 3.47
N ASN A 250 -9.14 35.10 3.75
CA ASN A 250 -9.08 36.22 4.69
C ASN A 250 -9.39 35.90 6.15
N ASN A 251 -9.31 34.63 6.56
CA ASN A 251 -9.36 34.29 7.99
C ASN A 251 -8.05 34.67 8.69
N THR A 252 -8.15 35.14 9.93
CA THR A 252 -7.03 35.54 10.80
C THR A 252 -6.47 34.40 11.67
N SER A 253 -7.25 33.34 11.89
CA SER A 253 -6.82 32.17 12.65
C SER A 253 -6.38 31.03 11.72
N TRP A 254 -5.25 30.41 12.06
CA TRP A 254 -4.74 29.22 11.38
C TRP A 254 -5.06 27.96 12.17
N SER A 255 -5.36 26.88 11.44
CA SER A 255 -5.57 25.56 12.02
C SER A 255 -4.44 24.61 11.61
N PRO A 256 -4.09 23.59 12.41
CA PRO A 256 -3.10 22.58 11.99
C PRO A 256 -3.50 21.88 10.69
N GLY A 257 -4.80 21.70 10.45
CA GLY A 257 -5.34 21.09 9.24
C GLY A 257 -5.14 21.95 7.99
N SER A 258 -5.28 23.28 8.10
CA SER A 258 -5.03 24.20 6.99
C SER A 258 -3.54 24.25 6.63
N ILE A 259 -2.64 24.19 7.62
CA ILE A 259 -1.19 24.06 7.38
C ILE A 259 -0.88 22.77 6.62
N LEU A 260 -1.45 21.64 7.05
CA LEU A 260 -1.25 20.37 6.37
C LEU A 260 -1.72 20.40 4.92
N GLN A 261 -2.85 21.06 4.63
CA GLN A 261 -3.34 21.24 3.26
C GLN A 261 -2.39 22.05 2.38
N VAL A 262 -1.76 23.10 2.92
CA VAL A 262 -0.73 23.89 2.21
C VAL A 262 0.48 23.00 1.92
N LEU A 263 1.02 22.32 2.94
CA LEU A 263 2.20 21.47 2.78
C LEU A 263 1.99 20.32 1.78
N GLN A 264 0.77 19.76 1.67
CA GLN A 264 0.46 18.63 0.77
C GLN A 264 0.11 19.04 -0.67
N ASN A 265 -0.04 20.32 -0.96
CA ASN A 265 -0.48 20.77 -2.27
C ASN A 265 0.70 20.92 -3.23
N GLU A 266 0.78 20.01 -4.21
CA GLU A 266 1.86 19.94 -5.20
C GLU A 266 2.00 21.19 -6.06
N ARG A 267 0.96 22.04 -6.08
CA ARG A 267 1.00 23.32 -6.81
C ARG A 267 2.04 24.28 -6.23
N HIS A 268 2.43 24.16 -4.96
CA HIS A 268 3.50 25.01 -4.43
C HIS A 268 4.89 24.68 -4.98
N CYS A 269 5.08 23.49 -5.59
CA CYS A 269 6.30 23.14 -6.33
C CYS A 269 6.14 23.20 -7.86
N GLY A 270 5.08 23.86 -8.34
CA GLY A 270 4.86 24.10 -9.76
C GLY A 270 4.14 22.95 -10.49
N ASP A 271 3.83 21.84 -9.82
CA ASP A 271 3.17 20.70 -10.43
C ASP A 271 1.63 20.79 -10.30
N VAL A 272 0.89 20.07 -11.14
CA VAL A 272 -0.58 19.96 -11.04
C VAL A 272 -1.00 18.52 -11.16
N LEU A 273 -1.80 18.01 -10.21
CA LEU A 273 -2.45 16.71 -10.29
C LEU A 273 -3.97 16.87 -10.43
N ALA A 274 -4.51 16.41 -11.56
CA ALA A 274 -5.93 16.44 -11.88
C ALA A 274 -6.67 15.16 -11.47
N ARG A 275 -8.01 15.28 -11.42
CA ARG A 275 -8.95 14.19 -11.09
C ARG A 275 -8.65 13.50 -9.75
N LYS A 276 -8.26 14.27 -8.72
CA LYS A 276 -8.03 13.78 -7.34
C LYS A 276 -9.31 13.19 -6.70
N THR A 277 -10.47 13.56 -7.21
CA THR A 277 -11.77 13.07 -6.78
C THR A 277 -12.64 12.75 -7.99
N TRP A 278 -13.64 11.88 -7.79
CA TRP A 278 -14.63 11.53 -8.80
C TRP A 278 -15.98 11.27 -8.13
N THR A 279 -17.06 11.41 -8.88
CA THR A 279 -18.42 11.14 -8.41
C THR A 279 -18.88 9.79 -8.96
N PRO A 280 -19.04 8.75 -8.12
CA PRO A 280 -19.44 7.43 -8.59
C PRO A 280 -20.88 7.34 -9.05
N ASN A 281 -21.78 8.06 -8.37
CA ASN A 281 -23.19 8.01 -8.64
C ASN A 281 -23.70 9.43 -8.97
N TYR A 282 -24.29 9.57 -10.14
CA TYR A 282 -24.84 10.86 -10.60
C TYR A 282 -26.10 11.26 -9.84
N LEU A 283 -26.75 10.35 -9.10
CA LEU A 283 -27.96 10.63 -8.33
C LEU A 283 -27.67 11.23 -6.95
N ASP A 284 -26.60 10.78 -6.29
CA ASP A 284 -26.25 11.25 -4.95
C ASP A 284 -25.26 12.43 -4.97
N HIS A 285 -24.60 12.67 -6.11
CA HIS A 285 -23.57 13.69 -6.31
C HIS A 285 -22.45 13.65 -5.25
N LYS A 286 -22.22 12.50 -4.61
CA LYS A 286 -21.22 12.35 -3.54
C LYS A 286 -19.85 12.07 -4.15
N SER A 287 -18.98 13.07 -4.08
CA SER A 287 -17.59 12.95 -4.50
C SER A 287 -16.80 12.02 -3.58
N LYS A 288 -15.99 11.12 -4.16
CA LYS A 288 -15.05 10.24 -3.46
C LYS A 288 -13.63 10.52 -3.93
N LYS A 289 -12.65 10.26 -3.06
CA LYS A 289 -11.23 10.32 -3.44
C LYS A 289 -10.95 9.31 -4.54
N ASN A 290 -10.27 9.73 -5.60
CA ASN A 290 -9.84 8.84 -6.66
C ASN A 290 -8.65 8.01 -6.16
N ARG A 291 -8.84 6.70 -6.03
CA ARG A 291 -7.80 5.73 -5.71
C ARG A 291 -7.54 4.86 -6.92
N GLN A 292 -7.15 5.48 -8.03
CA GLN A 292 -7.03 4.85 -9.36
C GLN A 292 -8.34 4.22 -9.85
N ASN A 293 -9.49 4.77 -9.46
CA ASN A 293 -10.79 4.39 -10.03
C ASN A 293 -10.99 4.96 -11.44
N ARG A 294 -10.31 6.08 -11.71
CA ARG A 294 -10.30 6.80 -12.98
C ARG A 294 -8.89 7.31 -13.24
N ASN A 295 -8.54 7.54 -14.49
CA ASN A 295 -7.23 8.09 -14.87
C ASN A 295 -6.98 9.42 -14.15
N GLN A 296 -5.80 9.56 -13.57
CA GLN A 296 -5.31 10.84 -13.05
C GLN A 296 -4.23 11.36 -13.98
N TYR A 297 -4.16 12.68 -14.10
CA TYR A 297 -3.25 13.35 -15.01
C TYR A 297 -2.38 14.30 -14.21
N ARG A 298 -1.07 14.19 -14.36
CA ARG A 298 -0.11 15.06 -13.70
C ARG A 298 0.69 15.81 -14.77
N LYS A 299 0.83 17.11 -14.59
CA LYS A 299 1.75 17.93 -15.38
C LYS A 299 2.79 18.54 -14.46
N ARG A 300 4.05 18.29 -14.78
CA ARG A 300 5.18 18.87 -14.05
C ARG A 300 5.51 20.26 -14.57
N ASN A 301 6.06 21.13 -13.74
CA ASN A 301 6.49 22.48 -14.13
C ASN A 301 5.36 23.28 -14.84
N HIS A 302 4.12 23.12 -14.39
CA HIS A 302 2.97 23.81 -14.97
C HIS A 302 3.06 25.34 -14.78
N HIS A 303 3.62 25.78 -13.66
CA HIS A 303 3.75 27.20 -13.30
C HIS A 303 5.01 27.39 -12.44
N GLU A 304 5.39 28.65 -12.24
CA GLU A 304 6.55 29.00 -11.43
C GLU A 304 6.39 28.51 -9.98
N PRO A 305 7.36 27.77 -9.43
CA PRO A 305 7.26 27.19 -8.10
C PRO A 305 7.63 28.21 -7.00
N ILE A 306 6.86 28.23 -5.89
CA ILE A 306 7.25 28.95 -4.67
C ILE A 306 8.34 28.18 -3.90
N ILE A 307 8.28 26.85 -3.92
CA ILE A 307 9.17 25.94 -3.20
C ILE A 307 9.85 25.00 -4.20
N SER A 308 11.13 24.68 -3.97
CA SER A 308 11.82 23.70 -4.79
C SER A 308 11.11 22.34 -4.76
N ARG A 309 11.17 21.59 -5.85
CA ARG A 309 10.56 20.25 -5.91
C ARG A 309 11.14 19.34 -4.83
N ASP A 310 12.44 19.43 -4.57
CA ASP A 310 13.14 18.57 -3.63
C ASP A 310 12.72 18.88 -2.18
N ASP A 311 12.59 20.17 -1.82
CA ASP A 311 12.03 20.58 -0.53
C ASP A 311 10.58 20.10 -0.36
N PHE A 312 9.76 20.18 -1.42
CA PHE A 312 8.40 19.68 -1.39
C PHE A 312 8.34 18.15 -1.17
N ILE A 313 9.17 17.38 -1.87
CA ILE A 313 9.27 15.92 -1.71
C ILE A 313 9.74 15.58 -0.29
N ALA A 314 10.76 16.28 0.22
CA ALA A 314 11.26 16.11 1.58
C ALA A 314 10.16 16.37 2.63
N VAL A 315 9.36 17.41 2.45
CA VAL A 315 8.18 17.67 3.29
C VAL A 315 7.16 16.52 3.20
N GLN A 316 6.87 15.98 2.01
CA GLN A 316 5.95 14.83 1.87
C GLN A 316 6.48 13.60 2.60
N HIS A 317 7.79 13.35 2.54
CA HIS A 317 8.44 12.28 3.28
C HIS A 317 8.29 12.52 4.78
N LEU A 318 8.59 13.72 5.29
CA LEU A 318 8.43 14.07 6.71
C LEU A 318 6.98 13.89 7.19
N ILE A 319 5.98 14.34 6.41
CA ILE A 319 4.55 14.17 6.73
C ILE A 319 4.19 12.69 6.82
N SER A 320 4.66 11.87 5.87
CA SER A 320 4.38 10.44 5.84
C SER A 320 4.98 9.73 7.06
N ASN A 321 6.18 10.12 7.47
CA ASN A 321 6.88 9.59 8.65
C ASN A 321 6.28 10.06 9.99
N ALA A 322 5.75 11.29 10.03
CA ALA A 322 5.09 11.84 11.22
C ALA A 322 3.89 10.99 11.67
N ARG A 323 3.23 10.29 10.74
CA ARG A 323 2.13 9.35 11.03
C ARG A 323 2.56 8.19 11.93
N TYR A 324 3.84 7.85 11.93
CA TYR A 324 4.42 6.75 12.71
C TYR A 324 5.24 7.26 13.92
N GLY A 325 5.08 8.55 14.26
CA GLY A 325 5.67 9.16 15.46
C GLY A 325 7.11 9.62 15.30
N ASN A 326 7.65 9.67 14.08
CA ASN A 326 8.96 10.28 13.81
C ASN A 326 8.77 11.75 13.42
N LYS A 327 9.33 12.69 14.20
CA LYS A 327 9.16 14.14 13.96
C LYS A 327 10.52 14.75 13.61
N GLY A 328 10.62 15.40 12.46
CA GLY A 328 11.73 16.30 12.14
C GLY A 328 13.02 15.65 11.64
N ILE A 329 13.02 14.37 11.25
CA ILE A 329 14.19 13.72 10.63
C ILE A 329 13.77 13.14 9.29
N LEU A 330 14.40 13.60 8.22
CA LEU A 330 14.23 13.01 6.89
C LEU A 330 14.85 11.60 6.91
N PRO A 331 14.12 10.53 6.55
CA PRO A 331 14.72 9.20 6.48
C PRO A 331 15.87 9.15 5.49
N GLU A 332 16.93 8.44 5.83
CA GLU A 332 18.10 8.24 4.97
C GLU A 332 18.68 6.86 5.27
N LEU A 333 18.81 6.01 4.24
CA LEU A 333 19.44 4.70 4.40
C LEU A 333 20.93 4.88 4.64
N GLN A 334 21.46 4.13 5.59
CA GLN A 334 22.88 4.11 5.91
C GLN A 334 23.41 2.69 5.79
N VAL A 335 24.53 2.52 5.10
CA VAL A 335 25.21 1.23 4.92
C VAL A 335 26.56 1.25 5.63
N ILE A 336 26.85 0.17 6.35
CA ILE A 336 28.16 -0.04 6.98
C ILE A 336 29.15 -0.46 5.87
N ARG A 337 30.25 0.29 5.72
CA ARG A 337 31.23 0.08 4.64
C ARG A 337 32.41 -0.81 5.01
N ASP A 338 32.69 -0.98 6.31
CA ASP A 338 33.86 -1.70 6.80
C ASP A 338 33.55 -2.48 8.10
N GLY A 339 34.49 -3.31 8.53
CA GLY A 339 34.38 -4.15 9.71
C GLY A 339 33.51 -5.39 9.50
N VAL A 340 33.23 -6.09 10.60
CA VAL A 340 32.48 -7.36 10.59
C VAL A 340 31.01 -7.18 10.17
N LEU A 341 30.52 -5.94 10.18
CA LEU A 341 29.16 -5.58 9.75
C LEU A 341 29.14 -4.93 8.35
N LYS A 342 30.21 -5.03 7.54
CA LYS A 342 30.20 -4.54 6.15
C LYS A 342 28.99 -5.09 5.37
N GLY A 343 28.28 -4.21 4.67
CA GLY A 343 27.06 -4.53 3.91
C GLY A 343 25.77 -4.54 4.72
N PHE A 344 25.83 -4.39 6.05
CA PHE A 344 24.62 -4.19 6.84
C PHE A 344 24.06 -2.78 6.64
N VAL A 345 22.73 -2.69 6.54
CA VAL A 345 21.99 -1.44 6.34
C VAL A 345 21.19 -1.11 7.60
N SER A 346 21.30 0.13 8.08
CA SER A 346 20.57 0.58 9.27
C SER A 346 19.08 0.68 9.03
N VAL A 347 18.31 0.26 10.04
CA VAL A 347 16.85 0.22 10.00
C VAL A 347 16.27 1.10 11.08
N ASN A 348 15.31 1.94 10.69
CA ASN A 348 14.37 2.55 11.62
C ASN A 348 12.96 2.02 11.35
N PRO A 349 12.34 1.24 12.27
CA PRO A 349 11.01 0.65 12.08
C PRO A 349 9.86 1.65 11.86
N ARG A 350 10.11 2.94 12.08
CA ARG A 350 9.15 4.03 11.88
C ARG A 350 9.35 4.79 10.56
N TRP A 351 10.39 4.46 9.79
CA TRP A 351 10.61 5.07 8.50
C TRP A 351 9.71 4.46 7.43
N VAL A 352 9.14 5.34 6.61
CA VAL A 352 8.34 5.05 5.42
C VAL A 352 9.12 5.52 4.21
N GLY A 353 8.99 4.80 3.11
CA GLY A 353 9.50 5.23 1.80
C GLY A 353 10.63 4.35 1.25
N PHE A 354 11.12 3.38 2.03
CA PHE A 354 12.11 2.41 1.57
C PHE A 354 11.50 1.01 1.42
N GLY A 355 11.54 0.48 0.20
CA GLY A 355 11.17 -0.89 -0.16
C GLY A 355 12.33 -1.86 -0.03
N ALA A 356 12.07 -3.14 -0.29
CA ALA A 356 13.09 -4.19 -0.17
C ALA A 356 14.28 -3.96 -1.11
N ASP A 357 14.01 -3.45 -2.31
CA ASP A 357 15.03 -3.15 -3.33
C ASP A 357 15.98 -2.05 -2.88
N ASP A 358 15.49 -1.01 -2.18
CA ASP A 358 16.35 0.07 -1.67
C ASP A 358 17.37 -0.46 -0.64
N TYR A 359 16.95 -1.37 0.24
CA TYR A 359 17.85 -2.01 1.20
C TYR A 359 18.85 -2.95 0.52
N ARG A 360 18.43 -3.66 -0.54
CA ARG A 360 19.34 -4.51 -1.34
C ARG A 360 20.37 -3.65 -2.06
N ALA A 361 19.94 -2.61 -2.76
CA ALA A 361 20.83 -1.67 -3.45
C ALA A 361 21.82 -1.00 -2.47
N ALA A 362 21.35 -0.61 -1.28
CA ALA A 362 22.23 -0.07 -0.24
C ALA A 362 23.30 -1.06 0.19
N SER A 363 22.94 -2.32 0.46
CA SER A 363 23.88 -3.38 0.82
C SER A 363 24.86 -3.71 -0.32
N ASP A 364 24.35 -3.84 -1.54
CA ASP A 364 25.15 -4.17 -2.74
C ASP A 364 26.15 -3.05 -3.09
N SER A 365 25.89 -1.80 -2.67
CA SER A 365 26.76 -0.66 -2.96
C SER A 365 28.16 -0.72 -2.33
N VAL A 366 28.33 -1.58 -1.31
CA VAL A 366 29.62 -1.80 -0.65
C VAL A 366 30.21 -3.16 -0.97
N ASP A 367 29.52 -3.97 -1.75
CA ASP A 367 30.03 -5.26 -2.23
C ASP A 367 30.98 -5.00 -3.40
N ASP A 368 32.28 -5.11 -3.15
CA ASP A 368 33.30 -4.97 -4.17
C ASP A 368 33.17 -6.18 -5.11
N ASN A 369 32.48 -6.02 -6.24
CA ASN A 369 32.28 -7.04 -7.29
C ASN A 369 33.45 -8.03 -7.41
N GLY A 370 33.26 -9.28 -6.96
CA GLY A 370 34.25 -10.34 -7.22
C GLY A 370 34.08 -11.65 -6.46
N ASP A 371 33.75 -11.62 -5.17
CA ASP A 371 33.69 -12.85 -4.35
C ASP A 371 32.27 -13.41 -4.20
N LYS A 372 31.52 -13.38 -5.31
CA LYS A 372 30.67 -14.55 -5.66
C LYS A 372 31.61 -15.68 -6.08
N LEU A 373 32.53 -16.08 -5.19
CA LEU A 373 32.90 -17.48 -5.11
C LEU A 373 31.58 -18.21 -5.02
N GLU A 374 31.28 -18.98 -6.07
CA GLU A 374 30.18 -19.92 -6.10
C GLU A 374 30.17 -20.68 -4.78
N ALA A 375 29.08 -21.37 -4.46
CA ALA A 375 29.15 -22.40 -3.44
C ALA A 375 30.12 -23.51 -3.91
N GLU A 376 31.42 -23.23 -3.98
CA GLU A 376 32.48 -24.20 -4.06
C GLU A 376 32.15 -25.15 -2.92
N ARG A 377 31.95 -26.41 -3.32
CA ARG A 377 31.80 -27.51 -2.39
C ARG A 377 33.02 -27.45 -1.48
N PHE A 378 32.88 -26.85 -0.30
CA PHE A 378 33.91 -26.82 0.71
C PHE A 378 34.36 -28.27 0.92
N GLN A 379 35.55 -28.61 0.41
CA GLN A 379 36.15 -29.90 0.68
C GLN A 379 36.67 -29.84 2.10
N ILE A 380 35.92 -30.49 3.00
CA ILE A 380 36.30 -30.62 4.40
C ILE A 380 37.47 -31.61 4.46
N GLU A 381 38.69 -31.10 4.58
CA GLU A 381 39.86 -31.90 4.92
C GLU A 381 39.99 -31.98 6.45
N ALA A 382 39.58 -33.10 7.03
CA ALA A 382 39.88 -33.40 8.43
C ALA A 382 41.39 -33.67 8.57
N GLN A 383 42.07 -32.95 9.46
CA GLN A 383 43.49 -33.20 9.71
C GLN A 383 43.66 -34.53 10.46
N SER A 384 44.79 -35.21 10.24
CA SER A 384 45.09 -36.47 10.91
C SER A 384 45.12 -36.28 12.43
N GLY A 385 44.13 -36.81 13.14
CA GLY A 385 43.95 -36.68 14.58
C GLY A 385 42.66 -35.96 15.01
N ASP A 386 41.98 -35.28 14.10
CA ASP A 386 40.67 -34.65 14.37
C ASP A 386 39.53 -35.67 14.32
N PHE A 387 38.51 -35.44 15.15
CA PHE A 387 37.25 -36.17 15.06
C PHE A 387 36.50 -35.73 13.79
N ASP A 388 36.30 -36.65 12.84
CA ASP A 388 35.50 -36.40 11.65
C ASP A 388 34.01 -36.42 12.00
N LEU A 389 33.38 -35.25 11.94
CA LEU A 389 31.97 -35.05 12.26
C LEU A 389 31.10 -34.94 10.98
N ARG A 390 31.55 -35.46 9.84
CA ARG A 390 30.74 -35.49 8.61
C ARG A 390 29.53 -36.39 8.83
N GLY A 391 28.36 -35.91 8.41
CA GLY A 391 27.09 -36.60 8.65
C GLY A 391 26.47 -36.36 10.03
N TYR A 392 27.18 -35.72 10.97
CA TYR A 392 26.58 -35.26 12.22
C TYR A 392 25.83 -33.95 12.03
N GLU A 393 24.77 -33.77 12.81
CA GLU A 393 23.96 -32.56 12.85
C GLU A 393 24.04 -31.88 14.22
N ILE A 394 24.17 -30.56 14.23
CA ILE A 394 23.95 -29.74 15.42
C ILE A 394 22.45 -29.52 15.55
N ALA A 395 21.86 -30.13 16.58
CA ALA A 395 20.43 -30.04 16.86
C ALA A 395 19.96 -28.58 16.96
N ARG A 396 18.83 -28.27 16.32
CA ARG A 396 18.28 -26.92 16.33
C ARG A 396 17.79 -26.53 17.71
N SER A 397 18.31 -25.41 18.22
CA SER A 397 17.94 -24.86 19.53
C SER A 397 16.43 -24.60 19.70
N GLN A 398 15.71 -24.42 18.59
CA GLN A 398 14.27 -24.16 18.52
C GLN A 398 13.45 -25.34 19.03
N PHE A 399 13.99 -26.56 19.01
CA PHE A 399 13.34 -27.76 19.54
C PHE A 399 13.50 -27.93 21.05
N PHE A 400 14.34 -27.12 21.69
CA PHE A 400 14.61 -27.23 23.13
C PHE A 400 14.02 -26.06 23.91
N ASP A 401 13.43 -26.36 25.06
CA ASP A 401 12.91 -25.34 25.97
C ASP A 401 13.96 -24.92 27.00
N THR A 402 14.67 -23.83 26.72
CA THR A 402 15.63 -23.24 27.65
C THR A 402 15.05 -22.01 28.36
N ALA A 403 15.29 -21.88 29.67
CA ALA A 403 14.75 -20.79 30.51
C ALA A 403 15.25 -19.36 30.15
N ARG A 404 16.22 -19.22 29.24
CA ARG A 404 16.84 -17.92 28.86
C ARG A 404 17.10 -17.80 27.37
N LYS A 405 16.00 -17.74 26.60
CA LYS A 405 16.05 -17.60 25.14
C LYS A 405 16.36 -16.17 24.72
N ILE A 406 17.47 -15.96 24.02
CA ILE A 406 17.70 -14.75 23.22
C ILE A 406 16.85 -14.90 21.97
N CYS A 407 15.79 -14.10 21.85
CA CYS A 407 14.95 -14.14 20.66
C CYS A 407 14.31 -12.79 20.34
N ILE A 408 14.06 -12.61 19.06
CA ILE A 408 13.24 -11.55 18.51
C ILE A 408 11.94 -12.17 18.03
N THR A 409 10.83 -11.48 18.25
CA THR A 409 9.50 -11.86 17.77
C THR A 409 8.95 -10.71 16.94
N LEU A 410 8.53 -11.00 15.71
CA LEU A 410 8.04 -10.02 14.75
C LEU A 410 6.61 -10.37 14.34
N SER A 411 5.72 -9.38 14.41
CA SER A 411 4.35 -9.48 13.90
C SER A 411 3.88 -8.12 13.37
N SER A 412 2.67 -8.07 12.82
CA SER A 412 2.00 -6.82 12.46
C SER A 412 1.84 -5.84 13.63
N ASP A 413 1.77 -6.36 14.86
CA ASP A 413 1.57 -5.56 16.08
C ASP A 413 2.86 -4.88 16.58
N GLY A 414 4.02 -5.40 16.17
CA GLY A 414 5.30 -4.87 16.60
C GLY A 414 6.43 -5.90 16.63
N ILE A 415 7.61 -5.40 16.99
CA ILE A 415 8.82 -6.18 17.24
C ILE A 415 9.05 -6.25 18.75
N VAL A 416 9.23 -7.45 19.28
CA VAL A 416 9.49 -7.70 20.70
C VAL A 416 10.76 -8.51 20.85
N PHE A 417 11.69 -7.99 21.65
CA PHE A 417 12.90 -8.70 22.03
C PHE A 417 12.70 -9.37 23.39
N SER A 418 13.30 -10.53 23.60
CA SER A 418 13.22 -11.18 24.91
C SER A 418 13.97 -10.37 25.98
N THR A 419 13.56 -10.53 27.24
CA THR A 419 14.25 -9.91 28.38
C THR A 419 15.72 -10.32 28.46
N GLU A 420 16.07 -11.50 27.93
CA GLU A 420 17.46 -11.96 27.90
C GLU A 420 18.34 -11.11 26.96
N CYS A 421 17.80 -10.63 25.83
CA CYS A 421 18.51 -9.68 24.97
C CYS A 421 18.91 -8.41 25.76
N ILE A 422 17.99 -7.89 26.57
CA ILE A 422 18.21 -6.67 27.38
C ILE A 422 19.27 -6.91 28.46
N ARG A 423 19.26 -8.09 29.09
CA ARG A 423 20.27 -8.48 30.09
C ARG A 423 21.66 -8.57 29.46
N LYS A 424 21.78 -9.08 28.23
CA LYS A 424 23.05 -9.23 27.52
C LYS A 424 23.70 -7.91 27.13
N PHE A 425 22.92 -6.87 26.84
CA PHE A 425 23.44 -5.53 26.58
C PHE A 425 23.48 -4.64 27.82
N ASN A 426 23.78 -5.21 29.00
CA ASN A 426 23.90 -4.47 30.25
C ASN A 426 22.74 -3.48 30.51
N LYS A 427 21.53 -3.86 30.12
CA LYS A 427 20.30 -3.05 30.26
C LYS A 427 20.28 -1.75 29.44
N ALA A 428 20.97 -1.72 28.29
CA ALA A 428 20.88 -0.62 27.33
C ALA A 428 19.41 -0.31 26.97
N LEU A 429 19.02 0.97 27.04
CA LEU A 429 17.65 1.41 26.72
C LEU A 429 17.41 1.58 25.22
N PHE A 430 18.49 1.82 24.46
CA PHE A 430 18.45 2.07 23.02
C PHE A 430 19.38 1.09 22.31
N ILE A 431 18.90 0.62 21.16
CA ILE A 431 19.66 -0.24 20.24
C ILE A 431 19.56 0.33 18.83
N GLU A 432 20.55 0.02 18.03
CA GLU A 432 20.45 0.11 16.58
C GLU A 432 20.12 -1.27 16.02
N MET A 433 19.28 -1.30 14.99
CA MET A 433 18.93 -2.51 14.26
C MET A 433 19.45 -2.39 12.83
N LEU A 434 20.12 -3.44 12.36
CA LEU A 434 20.77 -3.51 11.06
C LEU A 434 20.30 -4.76 10.34
N VAL A 435 20.17 -4.71 9.02
CA VAL A 435 19.81 -5.88 8.19
C VAL A 435 20.84 -6.09 7.09
N GLN A 436 21.16 -7.36 6.83
CA GLN A 436 21.91 -7.75 5.65
C GLN A 436 20.97 -8.56 4.74
N PRO A 437 20.31 -7.91 3.76
CA PRO A 437 19.22 -8.51 2.98
C PRO A 437 19.63 -9.73 2.15
N ASN A 438 20.89 -9.80 1.70
CA ASN A 438 21.35 -10.91 0.87
C ASN A 438 21.59 -12.18 1.71
N GLU A 439 22.14 -12.02 2.92
CA GLU A 439 22.41 -13.13 3.83
C GLU A 439 21.21 -13.49 4.72
N HIS A 440 20.15 -12.67 4.70
CA HIS A 440 18.98 -12.81 5.59
C HIS A 440 19.38 -12.74 7.07
N LEU A 441 20.28 -11.82 7.41
CA LEU A 441 20.68 -11.57 8.79
C LEU A 441 20.04 -10.29 9.30
N LEU A 442 19.68 -10.31 10.57
CA LEU A 442 19.33 -9.12 11.33
C LEU A 442 20.25 -9.04 12.54
N VAL A 443 20.82 -7.86 12.76
CA VAL A 443 21.74 -7.59 13.84
C VAL A 443 21.20 -6.47 14.71
N VAL A 444 21.43 -6.57 16.02
CA VAL A 444 21.21 -5.47 16.96
C VAL A 444 22.47 -5.21 17.78
N ARG A 445 22.76 -3.92 18.01
CA ARG A 445 23.86 -3.45 18.86
C ARG A 445 23.38 -2.32 19.78
N PRO A 446 23.94 -2.15 20.99
CA PRO A 446 23.61 -1.01 21.85
C PRO A 446 24.03 0.31 21.20
N CYS A 447 23.25 1.37 21.43
CA CYS A 447 23.57 2.71 20.89
C CYS A 447 23.10 3.80 21.87
N THR A 448 23.48 5.05 21.61
CA THR A 448 22.99 6.22 22.35
C THR A 448 21.67 6.71 21.78
N LYS A 449 20.94 7.54 22.54
CA LYS A 449 19.66 8.11 22.08
C LYS A 449 19.84 9.08 20.90
N GLU A 450 21.03 9.65 20.78
CA GLU A 450 21.40 10.64 19.77
C GLU A 450 21.61 10.00 18.39
N THR A 451 21.82 8.68 18.33
CA THR A 451 21.92 7.93 17.07
C THR A 451 20.64 8.11 16.25
N ARG A 452 20.77 8.47 14.97
CA ARG A 452 19.65 8.78 14.05
C ARG A 452 18.61 7.65 13.96
N THR A 453 19.09 6.41 14.03
CA THR A 453 18.34 5.15 13.91
C THR A 453 18.05 4.51 15.26
N ALA A 454 18.28 5.23 16.39
CA ALA A 454 18.10 4.68 17.73
C ALA A 454 16.66 4.19 17.98
N ILE A 455 16.55 2.94 18.44
CA ILE A 455 15.29 2.30 18.80
C ILE A 455 15.26 2.08 20.29
N ARG A 456 14.27 2.69 20.97
CA ARG A 456 13.99 2.37 22.36
C ARG A 456 13.24 1.04 22.46
N TRP A 457 13.97 -0.03 22.77
CA TRP A 457 13.46 -1.40 22.90
C TRP A 457 13.22 -1.85 24.35
N ALA A 458 13.62 -1.04 25.32
CA ALA A 458 13.47 -1.34 26.74
C ALA A 458 12.99 -0.10 27.50
N ASN A 459 12.43 -0.35 28.68
CA ASN A 459 12.05 0.68 29.61
C ASN A 459 12.57 0.35 31.01
N LEU A 460 12.67 1.38 31.83
CA LEU A 460 13.05 1.31 33.23
C LEU A 460 11.82 1.69 34.07
N ASN A 461 11.42 0.82 35.01
CA ASN A 461 10.42 1.13 36.02
C ASN A 461 10.92 0.57 37.37
N GLU A 462 10.93 1.40 38.42
CA GLU A 462 11.35 1.00 39.77
C GLU A 462 12.70 0.23 39.82
N GLY A 463 13.68 0.63 39.00
CA GLY A 463 15.00 -0.01 38.93
C GLY A 463 15.04 -1.33 38.12
N GLN A 464 13.89 -1.83 37.67
CA GLN A 464 13.78 -3.02 36.82
C GLN A 464 13.61 -2.67 35.34
N TYR A 465 14.29 -3.44 34.49
CA TYR A 465 14.26 -3.26 33.05
C TYR A 465 13.30 -4.26 32.42
N TYR A 466 12.42 -3.77 31.55
CA TYR A 466 11.43 -4.57 30.85
C TYR A 466 11.51 -4.34 29.34
N SER A 467 11.21 -5.40 28.60
CA SER A 467 11.09 -5.32 27.14
C SER A 467 9.92 -4.46 26.74
N ARG A 468 10.15 -3.63 25.72
CA ARG A 468 9.17 -2.73 25.14
C ARG A 468 8.90 -3.16 23.71
N THR A 469 7.62 -3.28 23.37
CA THR A 469 7.21 -3.48 21.97
C THR A 469 7.61 -2.28 21.13
N VAL A 470 8.40 -2.54 20.09
CA VAL A 470 8.80 -1.57 19.08
C VAL A 470 7.76 -1.56 17.98
N SER A 471 7.09 -0.42 17.77
CA SER A 471 6.16 -0.26 16.64
C SER A 471 6.93 -0.31 15.32
N CYS A 472 6.44 -1.13 14.39
CA CYS A 472 7.06 -1.36 13.08
C CYS A 472 6.06 -1.24 11.92
N ALA A 473 4.91 -0.58 12.13
CA ALA A 473 3.84 -0.51 11.13
C ALA A 473 4.26 0.14 9.80
N ALA A 474 5.32 0.95 9.79
CA ALA A 474 5.91 1.53 8.58
C ALA A 474 6.82 0.55 7.81
N TYR A 475 7.51 -0.33 8.54
CA TYR A 475 8.61 -1.15 8.02
C TYR A 475 8.29 -2.64 7.86
N ILE A 476 7.29 -3.17 8.59
CA ILE A 476 7.05 -4.62 8.68
C ILE A 476 6.79 -5.28 7.33
N LYS A 477 6.15 -4.57 6.39
CA LYS A 477 5.92 -5.09 5.03
C LYS A 477 7.24 -5.26 4.28
N THR A 478 8.10 -4.22 4.29
CA THR A 478 9.45 -4.27 3.71
C THR A 478 10.27 -5.38 4.33
N LEU A 479 10.20 -5.55 5.66
CA LEU A 479 10.94 -6.59 6.36
C LEU A 479 10.50 -8.01 5.95
N TYR A 480 9.20 -8.22 5.75
CA TYR A 480 8.66 -9.50 5.32
C TYR A 480 9.08 -9.81 3.88
N GLU A 481 9.05 -8.80 3.00
CA GLU A 481 9.52 -8.92 1.63
C GLU A 481 11.01 -9.22 1.55
N LEU A 482 11.83 -8.53 2.35
CA LEU A 482 13.28 -8.75 2.43
C LEU A 482 13.65 -10.22 2.71
N PHE A 483 12.88 -10.88 3.58
CA PHE A 483 13.15 -12.25 4.02
C PHE A 483 12.21 -13.30 3.42
N GLY A 484 11.39 -12.94 2.43
CA GLY A 484 10.46 -13.88 1.77
C GLY A 484 9.38 -14.43 2.69
N TRP A 485 8.98 -13.68 3.71
CA TRP A 485 8.00 -14.07 4.71
C TRP A 485 6.57 -13.69 4.28
N LYS A 486 5.61 -14.55 4.64
CA LYS A 486 4.18 -14.31 4.41
C LYS A 486 3.61 -13.28 5.39
N SER A 487 2.86 -12.32 4.87
CA SER A 487 2.04 -11.38 5.65
C SER A 487 1.00 -12.11 6.50
N GLY A 488 0.68 -11.56 7.67
CA GLY A 488 -0.31 -12.13 8.60
C GLY A 488 0.24 -13.22 9.53
N CYS A 489 1.40 -13.79 9.22
CA CYS A 489 2.10 -14.70 10.15
C CYS A 489 2.94 -13.90 11.15
N LYS A 490 3.23 -14.54 12.29
CA LYS A 490 4.18 -14.06 13.30
C LYS A 490 5.44 -14.93 13.26
N TYR A 491 6.60 -14.32 13.38
CA TYR A 491 7.89 -14.99 13.27
C TYR A 491 8.68 -14.82 14.56
N ARG A 492 9.32 -15.88 15.03
CA ARG A 492 10.25 -15.81 16.17
C ARG A 492 11.59 -16.41 15.77
N VAL A 493 12.65 -15.65 15.97
CA VAL A 493 14.00 -16.03 15.58
C VAL A 493 14.90 -16.06 16.81
N ARG A 494 15.71 -17.12 16.93
CA ARG A 494 16.73 -17.25 17.98
C ARG A 494 17.95 -16.40 17.63
N GLY A 495 18.48 -15.71 18.64
CA GLY A 495 19.66 -14.87 18.48
C GLY A 495 20.91 -15.50 19.08
N ILE A 496 22.06 -15.18 18.49
CA ILE A 496 23.38 -15.52 19.00
C ILE A 496 24.02 -14.24 19.52
N PHE A 497 24.38 -14.21 20.80
CA PHE A 497 25.12 -13.09 21.39
C PHE A 497 26.62 -13.27 21.17
N LYS A 498 27.28 -12.19 20.76
CA LYS A 498 28.73 -12.10 20.65
C LYS A 498 29.21 -10.83 21.34
N GLN A 499 30.33 -10.94 22.03
CA GLN A 499 31.00 -9.81 22.66
C GLN A 499 32.51 -10.01 22.59
N LYS A 500 33.22 -8.94 22.28
CA LYS A 500 34.68 -8.84 22.40
C LYS A 500 34.97 -7.45 22.96
N ASP A 501 35.76 -7.38 24.02
CA ASP A 501 36.03 -6.13 24.73
C ASP A 501 34.73 -5.40 25.12
N ASN A 502 34.60 -4.12 24.73
CA ASN A 502 33.40 -3.30 24.98
C ASN A 502 32.36 -3.38 23.84
N GLU A 503 32.60 -4.20 22.83
CA GLU A 503 31.77 -4.33 21.64
C GLU A 503 30.87 -5.55 21.73
N ALA A 504 29.56 -5.35 21.59
CA ALA A 504 28.57 -6.40 21.77
C ALA A 504 27.49 -6.36 20.68
N VAL A 505 27.08 -7.54 20.22
CA VAL A 505 26.10 -7.70 19.15
C VAL A 505 25.25 -8.95 19.37
N VAL A 506 23.99 -8.90 18.93
CA VAL A 506 23.14 -10.09 18.81
C VAL A 506 22.77 -10.26 17.35
N ILE A 507 23.02 -11.46 16.82
CA ILE A 507 22.81 -11.81 15.42
C ILE A 507 21.62 -12.78 15.34
N PHE A 508 20.68 -12.50 14.45
CA PHE A 508 19.50 -13.31 14.17
C PHE A 508 19.57 -13.80 12.72
N ASN A 509 19.59 -15.13 12.52
CA ASN A 509 19.48 -15.72 11.19
C ASN A 509 18.00 -15.86 10.83
N MET A 510 17.53 -15.05 9.89
CA MET A 510 16.11 -14.93 9.56
C MET A 510 15.60 -16.12 8.72
N LYS A 511 16.49 -16.98 8.22
CA LYS A 511 16.11 -18.28 7.63
C LYS A 511 15.73 -19.31 8.68
N GLU A 512 16.28 -19.22 9.89
CA GLU A 512 16.09 -20.18 10.98
C GLU A 512 14.99 -19.72 11.96
N THR A 513 13.75 -19.67 11.48
CA THR A 513 12.60 -19.08 12.19
C THR A 513 11.57 -20.09 12.70
N GLU A 514 10.95 -19.81 13.84
CA GLU A 514 9.68 -20.41 14.27
C GLU A 514 8.54 -19.54 13.68
N ILE A 515 7.57 -20.17 13.01
CA ILE A 515 6.45 -19.48 12.34
C ILE A 515 5.17 -19.76 13.13
N PHE A 516 4.41 -18.73 13.45
CA PHE A 516 3.11 -18.81 14.11
C PHE A 516 2.05 -18.35 13.11
N ILE A 517 1.28 -19.30 12.60
CA ILE A 517 0.24 -19.10 11.59
C ILE A 517 -1.11 -18.96 12.31
N PRO A 518 -1.86 -17.87 12.10
CA PRO A 518 -3.21 -17.73 12.67
C PRO A 518 -4.13 -18.87 12.22
N GLN A 519 -4.97 -19.37 13.12
CA GLN A 519 -5.87 -20.50 12.83
C GLN A 519 -6.87 -20.18 11.70
N ASP A 520 -7.42 -18.97 11.68
CA ASP A 520 -8.37 -18.50 10.66
C ASP A 520 -7.81 -18.57 9.23
N THR A 521 -6.48 -18.44 9.08
CA THR A 521 -5.80 -18.58 7.79
C THR A 521 -5.87 -20.01 7.28
N LEU A 522 -5.79 -21.00 8.17
CA LEU A 522 -5.94 -22.41 7.81
C LEU A 522 -7.39 -22.77 7.51
N ASP A 523 -8.34 -22.23 8.27
CA ASP A 523 -9.77 -22.48 8.04
C ASP A 523 -10.20 -21.94 6.68
N SER A 524 -9.71 -20.75 6.31
CA SER A 524 -9.92 -20.19 4.96
C SER A 524 -9.29 -21.06 3.86
N ALA A 525 -8.04 -21.50 4.05
CA ALA A 525 -7.35 -22.37 3.09
C ALA A 525 -8.00 -23.77 2.98
N ARG A 526 -8.57 -24.29 4.07
CA ARG A 526 -9.34 -25.54 4.08
C ARG A 526 -10.63 -25.40 3.28
N VAL A 527 -11.36 -24.29 3.45
CA VAL A 527 -12.57 -24.01 2.66
C VAL A 527 -12.24 -23.90 1.17
N GLU A 528 -11.13 -23.26 0.81
CA GLU A 528 -10.66 -23.19 -0.58
C GLU A 528 -10.24 -24.58 -1.11
N ALA A 529 -9.51 -25.38 -0.33
CA ALA A 529 -9.07 -26.71 -0.69
C ALA A 529 -10.18 -27.79 -0.66
N MET A 530 -11.36 -27.54 -0.07
CA MET A 530 -12.51 -28.44 -0.29
C MET A 530 -12.99 -28.43 -1.75
N THR A 531 -12.47 -27.52 -2.59
CA THR A 531 -12.78 -27.45 -4.03
C THR A 531 -11.71 -28.08 -4.93
N ASP A 532 -10.58 -28.52 -4.37
CA ASP A 532 -9.47 -29.15 -5.10
C ASP A 532 -8.84 -30.20 -4.16
N ASP A 533 -8.88 -31.50 -4.52
CA ASP A 533 -8.52 -32.69 -3.71
C ASP A 533 -7.04 -32.76 -3.20
N LEU A 534 -6.42 -31.63 -2.83
CA LEU A 534 -4.98 -31.48 -2.63
C LEU A 534 -4.54 -31.31 -1.17
N LEU A 535 -5.46 -31.19 -0.21
CA LEU A 535 -5.11 -31.26 1.21
C LEU A 535 -5.80 -32.47 1.86
N PRO A 536 -5.04 -33.48 2.33
CA PRO A 536 -5.63 -34.56 3.11
C PRO A 536 -6.36 -33.97 4.31
N ASN A 537 -7.63 -34.32 4.48
CA ASN A 537 -8.47 -33.91 5.61
C ASN A 537 -7.84 -34.22 7.00
N ASP A 538 -6.79 -35.05 7.02
CA ASP A 538 -6.09 -35.55 8.20
C ASP A 538 -4.84 -34.78 8.62
N VAL A 539 -4.42 -33.70 7.93
CA VAL A 539 -3.27 -32.90 8.39
C VAL A 539 -3.65 -32.14 9.66
N ARG A 540 -3.28 -32.70 10.81
CA ARG A 540 -3.42 -32.06 12.13
C ARG A 540 -2.14 -31.32 12.50
N PRO A 541 -2.21 -30.06 12.94
CA PRO A 541 -1.06 -29.35 13.46
C PRO A 541 -0.43 -30.13 14.62
N PHE A 542 0.88 -30.40 14.53
CA PHE A 542 1.61 -31.11 15.57
C PHE A 542 1.70 -30.31 16.88
N THR A 543 1.74 -28.98 16.78
CA THR A 543 1.88 -28.09 17.94
C THR A 543 0.93 -26.91 17.85
N ILE A 544 0.12 -26.73 18.89
CA ILE A 544 -0.81 -25.61 19.06
C ILE A 544 -0.12 -24.58 19.97
N GLY A 545 0.09 -23.38 19.43
CA GLY A 545 0.68 -22.25 20.16
C GLY A 545 -0.28 -21.64 21.19
N PRO A 546 0.21 -20.67 21.99
CA PRO A 546 -0.51 -20.11 23.14
C PRO A 546 -1.84 -19.39 22.82
N LYS A 547 -2.12 -19.10 21.54
CA LYS A 547 -3.39 -18.52 21.06
C LYS A 547 -4.15 -19.41 20.07
N LYS A 548 -3.83 -20.71 20.03
CA LYS A 548 -4.22 -21.65 18.97
C LYS A 548 -3.57 -21.42 17.61
N ASP A 549 -2.64 -20.47 17.51
CA ASP A 549 -1.76 -20.34 16.35
C ASP A 549 -1.03 -21.65 16.07
N ILE A 550 -0.92 -22.02 14.81
CA ILE A 550 -0.22 -23.23 14.40
C ILE A 550 1.27 -22.90 14.32
N MET A 551 2.07 -23.63 15.09
CA MET A 551 3.51 -23.50 15.02
C MET A 551 4.04 -24.31 13.84
N ALA A 552 4.79 -23.65 12.97
CA ALA A 552 5.41 -24.23 11.79
C ALA A 552 6.89 -23.84 11.72
N TYR A 553 7.63 -24.55 10.88
CA TYR A 553 9.05 -24.35 10.64
C TYR A 553 9.33 -24.27 9.13
N PRO A 554 10.48 -23.72 8.71
CA PRO A 554 10.89 -23.73 7.32
C PRO A 554 10.84 -25.12 6.72
N SER A 555 10.39 -25.23 5.46
CA SER A 555 10.29 -26.52 4.75
C SER A 555 11.63 -27.23 4.62
N SER A 556 12.73 -26.47 4.57
CA SER A 556 14.10 -26.99 4.58
C SER A 556 14.43 -27.84 5.81
N TRP A 557 13.65 -27.75 6.89
CA TRP A 557 13.86 -28.53 8.11
C TRP A 557 13.17 -29.90 8.09
N ALA A 558 12.23 -30.15 7.17
CA ALA A 558 11.33 -31.31 7.22
C ALA A 558 12.05 -32.68 7.33
N ASN A 559 13.26 -32.79 6.79
CA ASN A 559 14.04 -34.02 6.74
C ASN A 559 15.34 -33.96 7.57
N THR A 560 15.51 -32.97 8.45
CA THR A 560 16.73 -32.81 9.26
C THR A 560 16.39 -32.40 10.69
N PHE A 561 17.11 -32.93 11.68
CA PHE A 561 16.93 -32.52 13.07
C PHE A 561 17.79 -31.31 13.41
N GLY A 562 18.92 -31.17 12.73
CA GLY A 562 19.89 -30.12 12.92
C GLY A 562 20.42 -29.52 11.63
N SER A 563 21.44 -28.69 11.79
CA SER A 563 22.28 -28.24 10.68
C SER A 563 23.53 -29.11 10.65
N ASN A 564 23.97 -29.56 9.46
CA ASN A 564 25.21 -30.31 9.31
C ASN A 564 26.36 -29.61 10.07
N PHE A 565 27.12 -30.36 10.88
CA PHE A 565 28.09 -29.81 11.83
C PHE A 565 29.08 -28.84 11.17
N TYR A 566 29.74 -29.25 10.09
CA TYR A 566 30.72 -28.40 9.41
C TYR A 566 30.06 -27.22 8.71
N ARG A 567 28.89 -27.42 8.09
CA ARG A 567 28.11 -26.32 7.51
C ARG A 567 27.65 -25.30 8.56
N HIS A 568 27.39 -25.73 9.80
CA HIS A 568 27.00 -24.86 10.91
C HIS A 568 28.21 -24.18 11.56
N ALA A 569 29.30 -24.92 11.81
CA ALA A 569 30.54 -24.39 12.37
C ALA A 569 31.23 -23.40 11.42
N GLN A 570 31.07 -23.60 10.11
CA GLN A 570 31.64 -22.78 9.04
C GLN A 570 30.56 -22.01 8.26
N ALA A 571 29.35 -21.84 8.81
CA ALA A 571 28.27 -21.11 8.15
C ALA A 571 28.78 -19.72 7.77
N ARG A 572 28.98 -19.45 6.46
CA ARG A 572 29.65 -18.25 5.93
C ARG A 572 29.11 -16.95 6.55
N GLU A 573 27.79 -16.87 6.68
CA GLU A 573 27.02 -15.77 7.29
C GLU A 573 27.43 -15.45 8.75
N LEU A 574 27.93 -16.45 9.49
CA LEU A 574 28.47 -16.28 10.84
C LEU A 574 30.00 -16.36 10.87
N ALA A 575 30.63 -16.98 9.87
CA ALA A 575 32.08 -17.17 9.74
C ALA A 575 32.83 -15.83 9.65
N THR A 576 32.22 -14.79 9.06
CA THR A 576 32.74 -13.42 9.11
C THR A 576 33.02 -12.97 10.54
N PHE A 577 32.14 -13.31 11.49
CA PHE A 577 32.32 -13.02 12.93
C PHE A 577 33.35 -13.93 13.63
N TYR A 578 33.84 -14.98 12.98
CA TYR A 578 34.86 -15.89 13.50
C TYR A 578 36.22 -15.75 12.80
N SER A 579 36.28 -15.12 11.62
CA SER A 579 37.50 -14.86 10.86
C SER A 579 38.39 -13.84 11.57
N GLN A 580 39.71 -13.85 11.29
CA GLN A 580 40.70 -12.90 11.85
C GLN A 580 40.53 -11.45 11.35
N GLY A 581 39.37 -11.08 10.80
CA GLY A 581 39.06 -9.72 10.36
C GLY A 581 38.98 -8.72 11.52
N ILE A 582 38.89 -7.44 11.16
CA ILE A 582 38.77 -6.34 12.12
C ILE A 582 37.42 -6.45 12.83
N TRP A 583 37.44 -6.89 14.09
CA TRP A 583 36.27 -6.84 14.97
C TRP A 583 36.01 -5.38 15.33
N ASN A 584 35.13 -4.75 14.54
CA ASN A 584 34.56 -3.43 14.79
C ASN A 584 33.06 -3.53 14.49
N VAL A 585 32.25 -3.72 15.54
CA VAL A 585 30.79 -3.73 15.43
C VAL A 585 30.17 -2.37 15.64
N ASN A 586 30.96 -1.31 15.89
CA ASN A 586 30.50 0.04 16.18
C ASN A 586 30.67 1.00 14.99
N GLU A 587 31.21 0.53 13.87
CA GLU A 587 31.36 1.31 12.64
C GLU A 587 30.07 2.05 12.29
N GLU A 588 30.18 3.34 12.01
CA GLU A 588 29.02 4.17 11.70
C GLU A 588 28.56 3.93 10.25
N GLY A 589 27.25 3.93 10.06
CA GLY A 589 26.67 3.80 8.73
C GLY A 589 26.90 5.06 7.92
N GLN A 590 27.33 4.90 6.67
CA GLN A 590 27.46 6.00 5.73
C GLN A 590 26.20 6.12 4.89
N PRO A 591 25.72 7.34 4.58
CA PRO A 591 24.57 7.55 3.70
C PRO A 591 24.71 6.78 2.38
N PHE A 592 23.68 6.01 2.05
CA PHE A 592 23.53 5.40 0.74
C PHE A 592 22.83 6.40 -0.19
N CYS A 593 23.52 6.76 -1.27
CA CYS A 593 22.98 7.62 -2.33
C CYS A 593 22.62 6.75 -3.53
N ASP A 594 21.34 6.43 -3.71
CA ASP A 594 20.85 6.13 -5.04
C ASP A 594 20.67 7.44 -5.82
N SER A 595 20.64 7.33 -7.15
CA SER A 595 20.53 8.31 -8.23
C SER A 595 19.56 9.49 -8.09
N GLN A 596 18.82 9.64 -6.98
CA GLN A 596 17.98 10.81 -6.67
C GLN A 596 18.28 11.34 -5.26
N VAL A 597 19.45 11.95 -5.08
CA VAL A 597 19.70 12.79 -3.91
C VAL A 597 18.76 13.99 -4.00
N LEU A 598 17.81 14.10 -3.06
CA LEU A 598 17.01 15.31 -2.91
C LEU A 598 17.94 16.44 -2.51
N ASN A 599 18.05 17.48 -3.33
CA ASN A 599 18.81 18.69 -3.00
C ASN A 599 17.96 19.60 -2.09
N VAL A 600 17.70 19.11 -0.88
CA VAL A 600 16.91 19.81 0.14
C VAL A 600 17.70 21.01 0.65
N THR A 601 17.03 22.13 0.86
CA THR A 601 17.64 23.33 1.45
C THR A 601 18.23 22.98 2.83
N ASP A 602 19.51 23.26 3.01
CA ASP A 602 20.24 22.97 4.26
C ASP A 602 19.56 23.60 5.48
N SER A 603 19.55 22.87 6.60
CA SER A 603 18.87 23.28 7.84
C SER A 603 19.34 24.65 8.37
N ALA A 604 20.63 24.98 8.23
CA ALA A 604 21.15 26.29 8.64
C ALA A 604 20.62 27.42 7.75
N VAL A 605 20.50 27.16 6.43
CA VAL A 605 19.90 28.09 5.46
C VAL A 605 18.40 28.24 5.69
N VAL A 606 17.70 27.15 5.98
CA VAL A 606 16.28 27.18 6.38
C VAL A 606 16.11 28.05 7.63
N GLY A 607 16.94 27.86 8.66
CA GLY A 607 16.91 28.63 9.89
C GLY A 607 17.15 30.13 9.70
N SER A 608 18.07 30.52 8.80
CA SER A 608 18.31 31.93 8.49
C SER A 608 17.14 32.55 7.70
N LYS A 609 16.60 31.84 6.70
CA LYS A 609 15.42 32.27 5.94
C LYS A 609 14.18 32.45 6.81
N ILE A 610 13.94 31.56 7.77
CA ILE A 610 12.82 31.71 8.73
C ILE A 610 12.93 33.04 9.48
N LYS A 611 14.12 33.35 10.03
CA LYS A 611 14.34 34.60 10.77
C LYS A 611 14.15 35.83 9.89
N GLN A 612 14.66 35.78 8.67
CA GLN A 612 14.52 36.87 7.69
C GLN A 612 13.05 37.12 7.35
N ILE A 613 12.29 36.08 7.02
CA ILE A 613 10.87 36.21 6.66
C ILE A 613 10.06 36.75 7.85
N ILE A 614 10.29 36.25 9.07
CA ILE A 614 9.61 36.75 10.27
C ILE A 614 9.91 38.24 10.49
N SER A 615 11.18 38.65 10.36
CA SER A 615 11.57 40.06 10.50
C SER A 615 10.91 40.96 9.43
N ASN A 616 10.81 40.50 8.18
CA ASN A 616 10.14 41.25 7.12
C ASN A 616 8.66 41.45 7.46
N ILE A 617 7.98 40.38 7.89
CA ILE A 617 6.56 40.42 8.26
C ILE A 617 6.31 41.37 9.45
N GLU A 618 7.17 41.33 10.47
CA GLU A 618 7.04 42.22 11.62
C GLU A 618 7.22 43.70 11.24
N GLN A 619 8.13 44.02 10.31
CA GLN A 619 8.32 45.38 9.80
C GLN A 619 7.11 45.89 8.98
N GLU A 620 6.49 45.03 8.16
CA GLU A 620 5.26 45.37 7.42
C GLU A 620 4.12 45.73 8.38
N THR A 621 3.96 44.97 9.48
CA THR A 621 2.89 45.22 10.45
C THR A 621 3.04 46.51 11.27
N VAL A 622 4.25 47.06 11.37
CA VAL A 622 4.51 48.33 12.06
C VAL A 622 4.27 49.53 11.13
N GLY A 623 4.49 49.39 9.82
CA GLY A 623 4.29 50.45 8.83
C GLY A 623 2.82 50.74 8.46
N ASP A 624 1.92 49.76 8.57
CA ASP A 624 0.48 49.93 8.30
C ASP A 624 -0.29 50.59 9.47
N GLY A 625 0.41 50.94 10.56
CA GLY A 625 -0.15 51.52 11.79
C GLY A 625 0.09 53.01 12.00
N GLU A 626 0.75 53.71 11.06
CA GLU A 626 0.99 55.18 11.08
C GLU A 626 0.03 55.98 10.20
#